data_AF-A0A7Y5GW54-F1
#
_entry.id   AF-A0A7Y5GW54-F1
#
_cell.length_a   1.000
_cell.length_b   1.000
_cell.length_c   1.000
_cell.angle_alpha   90.00
_cell.angle_beta   90.00
_cell.angle_gamma   90.00
#
_symmetry.space_group_name_H-M   'P 1'
#
loop_
_entity.id
_entity.type
_entity.pdbx_description
1 polymer ?
#
loop_
_entity_poly.entity_id
_entity_poly.type
_entity_poly.pdbx_seq_one_letter_code
_entity_poly.pdbx_strand_id
1 'polypeptide(L)'
;MKKWIPSLTLLAVMLLPLSFAFAQTSGKPAPQPLITTAEKPLIQVAVLLDTSNSMDGLINQAKSQLWKLVSELARARRGGQIPKLEVALYEYGNDNLPGSEGHIRQVVGLTTDLDKISEDLFALTTNGGSEFCGHVIDTAINQLPWSKDPKALKIIFIAGNEPFTQGGVDYRKAVKKAISQGVVVNTIFCGDQREGIEGKWQEGALLADGQYSVIDSNRQVAHIAAPQDAEIERLGNELNKTYIAYGRKGKEKAERQKVQDSNAASVAQGASVQRSVAKASKHYKNAEWDLVDAAAEGVAEASALDEEALPEEMKKMDKDQRKQYVDGMAKKRAELQEQIQKLDNERRKYVEAEQKKQATEGDDTFDKAVIGAIKSQAAKKSFTFE
;
A
#
# COMPACT_ATOMS: atom_id res chain seq x y z
N MET A 1 93.24 -38.57 -47.11
CA MET A 1 92.95 -39.77 -47.92
C MET A 1 91.74 -40.48 -47.32
N LYS A 2 90.82 -40.92 -48.19
CA LYS A 2 89.72 -41.90 -48.04
C LYS A 2 88.74 -41.81 -46.85
N LYS A 3 87.49 -41.50 -47.19
CA LYS A 3 86.23 -41.80 -46.46
C LYS A 3 86.06 -43.32 -46.25
N TRP A 4 85.39 -43.77 -45.18
CA TRP A 4 84.05 -44.40 -45.17
C TRP A 4 83.63 -44.99 -43.79
N ILE A 5 82.30 -45.12 -43.59
CA ILE A 5 81.50 -45.43 -42.38
C ILE A 5 81.39 -46.97 -42.18
N PRO A 6 81.22 -47.54 -40.94
CA PRO A 6 79.90 -47.93 -40.35
C PRO A 6 79.88 -47.76 -38.79
N SER A 7 78.82 -47.89 -37.99
CA SER A 7 77.39 -48.14 -38.15
C SER A 7 76.70 -47.74 -36.83
N LEU A 8 75.47 -47.26 -36.93
CA LEU A 8 74.55 -47.00 -35.82
C LEU A 8 74.20 -48.28 -35.05
N THR A 9 74.21 -48.21 -33.72
CA THR A 9 73.26 -48.96 -32.88
C THR A 9 72.84 -48.03 -31.74
N LEU A 10 71.67 -47.40 -31.87
CA LEU A 10 71.07 -46.56 -30.84
C LEU A 10 70.09 -47.44 -30.05
N LEU A 11 70.45 -47.77 -28.81
CA LEU A 11 69.61 -48.49 -27.87
C LEU A 11 68.56 -47.53 -27.31
N ALA A 12 67.30 -47.67 -27.74
CA ALA A 12 66.19 -46.89 -27.22
C ALA A 12 65.80 -47.39 -25.82
N VAL A 13 66.21 -46.66 -24.78
CA VAL A 13 65.68 -46.84 -23.42
C VAL A 13 64.41 -46.00 -23.32
N MET A 14 63.26 -46.67 -23.29
CA MET A 14 61.95 -46.07 -23.07
C MET A 14 61.84 -45.63 -21.60
N LEU A 15 62.13 -44.36 -21.33
CA LEU A 15 61.78 -43.69 -20.07
C LEU A 15 60.29 -43.35 -20.12
N LEU A 16 59.46 -44.16 -19.46
CA LEU A 16 58.07 -43.81 -19.16
C LEU A 16 58.05 -42.60 -18.21
N PRO A 17 57.46 -41.46 -18.61
CA PRO A 17 57.24 -40.37 -17.67
C PRO A 17 56.13 -40.80 -16.70
N LEU A 18 56.42 -40.79 -15.40
CA LEU A 18 55.42 -40.81 -14.35
C LEU A 18 54.60 -39.51 -14.48
N SER A 19 53.49 -39.57 -15.19
CA SER A 19 52.50 -38.50 -15.18
C SER A 19 51.84 -38.46 -13.81
N PHE A 20 52.23 -37.49 -12.98
CA PHE A 20 51.39 -37.03 -11.87
C PHE A 20 50.09 -36.48 -12.49
N ALA A 21 49.07 -37.33 -12.56
CA ALA A 21 47.72 -36.88 -12.81
C ALA A 21 47.29 -36.05 -11.60
N PHE A 22 47.38 -34.73 -11.71
CA PHE A 22 46.58 -33.83 -10.89
C PHE A 22 45.13 -34.14 -11.25
N ALA A 23 44.48 -34.99 -10.45
CA ALA A 23 43.04 -35.17 -10.51
C ALA A 23 42.44 -33.81 -10.14
N GLN A 24 42.13 -33.00 -11.15
CA GLN A 24 41.17 -31.92 -11.01
C GLN A 24 39.85 -32.59 -10.65
N THR A 25 39.60 -32.71 -9.35
CA THR A 25 38.26 -32.94 -8.84
C THR A 25 37.43 -31.78 -9.34
N SER A 26 36.66 -32.01 -10.41
CA SER A 26 35.54 -31.17 -10.81
C SER A 26 34.47 -31.28 -9.73
N GLY A 27 34.75 -30.70 -8.57
CA GLY A 27 33.77 -30.45 -7.55
C GLY A 27 32.74 -29.52 -8.17
N LYS A 28 31.55 -30.06 -8.45
CA LYS A 28 30.35 -29.23 -8.59
C LYS A 28 30.40 -28.21 -7.45
N PRO A 29 30.24 -26.91 -7.72
CA PRO A 29 30.09 -25.94 -6.64
C PRO A 29 29.00 -26.49 -5.72
N ALA A 30 29.32 -26.64 -4.43
CA ALA A 30 28.29 -26.94 -3.45
C ALA A 30 27.15 -25.93 -3.68
N PRO A 31 25.88 -26.35 -3.72
CA PRO A 31 24.80 -25.41 -3.86
C PRO A 31 24.96 -24.39 -2.74
N GLN A 32 25.33 -23.16 -3.12
CA GLN A 32 25.24 -22.03 -2.22
C GLN A 32 23.81 -22.10 -1.68
N PRO A 33 23.59 -21.96 -0.36
CA PRO A 33 22.23 -21.87 0.13
C PRO A 33 21.57 -20.79 -0.71
N LEU A 34 20.56 -21.18 -1.47
CA LEU A 34 19.65 -20.23 -2.08
C LEU A 34 19.22 -19.38 -0.89
N ILE A 35 19.77 -18.16 -0.79
CA ILE A 35 19.08 -17.11 -0.07
C ILE A 35 17.83 -16.94 -0.92
N THR A 36 16.82 -17.77 -0.64
CA THR A 36 15.46 -17.44 -0.95
C THR A 36 15.30 -16.13 -0.20
N THR A 37 15.42 -15.01 -0.90
CA THR A 37 14.88 -13.75 -0.41
C THR A 37 13.44 -14.09 -0.10
N ALA A 38 13.14 -14.33 1.18
CA ALA A 38 11.81 -14.69 1.59
C ALA A 38 10.91 -13.57 1.06
N GLU A 39 10.00 -13.90 0.13
CA GLU A 39 9.10 -12.89 -0.42
C GLU A 39 8.42 -12.18 0.75
N LYS A 40 8.53 -10.85 0.76
CA LYS A 40 7.95 -10.04 1.83
C LYS A 40 6.48 -10.43 1.98
N PRO A 41 5.95 -10.48 3.21
CA PRO A 41 4.52 -10.64 3.44
C PRO A 41 3.71 -9.70 2.54
N LEU A 42 2.56 -10.15 2.05
CA LEU A 42 1.79 -9.38 1.07
C LEU A 42 0.39 -9.10 1.61
N ILE A 43 -0.04 -7.85 1.47
CA ILE A 43 -1.42 -7.39 1.67
C ILE A 43 -1.87 -6.73 0.37
N GLN A 44 -2.99 -7.19 -0.18
CA GLN A 44 -3.64 -6.60 -1.35
C GLN A 44 -5.04 -6.14 -0.95
N VAL A 45 -5.36 -4.89 -1.26
CA VAL A 45 -6.64 -4.26 -0.92
C VAL A 45 -7.26 -3.67 -2.18
N ALA A 46 -8.54 -3.90 -2.40
CA ALA A 46 -9.32 -3.13 -3.36
C ALA A 46 -10.39 -2.33 -2.63
N VAL A 47 -10.39 -1.02 -2.85
CA VAL A 47 -11.42 -0.09 -2.38
C VAL A 47 -12.39 0.15 -3.53
N LEU A 48 -13.66 -0.18 -3.32
CA LEU A 48 -14.75 0.01 -4.27
C LEU A 48 -15.70 1.04 -3.67
N LEU A 49 -15.77 2.24 -4.25
CA LEU A 49 -16.58 3.33 -3.72
C LEU A 49 -17.71 3.68 -4.69
N ASP A 50 -18.93 3.70 -4.20
CA ASP A 50 -20.05 4.28 -4.93
C ASP A 50 -19.87 5.79 -5.08
N THR A 51 -19.99 6.27 -6.31
CA THR A 51 -19.94 7.68 -6.69
C THR A 51 -21.23 8.14 -7.37
N SER A 52 -22.35 7.49 -7.04
CA SER A 52 -23.70 7.94 -7.37
C SER A 52 -24.10 9.22 -6.61
N ASN A 53 -25.17 9.88 -7.06
CA ASN A 53 -25.73 11.08 -6.41
C ASN A 53 -26.36 10.77 -5.05
N SER A 54 -26.79 9.52 -4.78
CA SER A 54 -27.32 9.16 -3.47
C SER A 54 -26.23 9.21 -2.39
N MET A 55 -24.96 9.16 -2.78
CA MET A 55 -23.82 9.35 -1.88
C MET A 55 -23.52 10.82 -1.56
N ASP A 56 -24.29 11.79 -2.08
CA ASP A 56 -24.15 13.20 -1.73
C ASP A 56 -24.27 13.42 -0.22
N GLY A 57 -23.28 14.12 0.36
CA GLY A 57 -23.18 14.33 1.80
C GLY A 57 -22.59 13.15 2.59
N LEU A 58 -22.50 11.94 1.99
CA LEU A 58 -21.96 10.73 2.63
C LEU A 58 -20.55 10.39 2.13
N ILE A 59 -20.25 10.73 0.88
CA ILE A 59 -19.04 10.30 0.19
C ILE A 59 -17.75 10.72 0.93
N ASN A 60 -17.71 11.91 1.53
CA ASN A 60 -16.52 12.38 2.25
C ASN A 60 -16.26 11.57 3.53
N GLN A 61 -17.32 11.15 4.22
CA GLN A 61 -17.21 10.26 5.38
C GLN A 61 -16.77 8.87 4.93
N ALA A 62 -17.34 8.34 3.85
CA ALA A 62 -16.93 7.06 3.26
C ALA A 62 -15.45 7.05 2.86
N LYS A 63 -14.97 8.06 2.12
CA LYS A 63 -13.56 8.23 1.75
C LYS A 63 -12.64 8.25 2.97
N SER A 64 -13.01 9.04 3.99
CA SER A 64 -12.22 9.16 5.23
C SER A 64 -12.13 7.82 5.98
N GLN A 65 -13.24 7.08 6.03
CA GLN A 65 -13.27 5.76 6.66
C GLN A 65 -12.46 4.73 5.87
N LEU A 66 -12.63 4.65 4.56
CA LEU A 66 -11.85 3.75 3.70
C LEU A 66 -10.34 4.02 3.81
N TRP A 67 -9.94 5.30 3.81
CA TRP A 67 -8.54 5.69 4.00
C TRP A 67 -7.98 5.26 5.36
N LYS A 68 -8.80 5.37 6.42
CA LYS A 68 -8.44 4.89 7.75
C LYS A 68 -8.21 3.37 7.76
N LEU A 69 -9.05 2.57 7.10
CA LEU A 69 -8.86 1.11 7.03
C LEU A 69 -7.57 0.73 6.29
N VAL A 70 -7.27 1.43 5.19
CA VAL A 70 -6.00 1.25 4.46
C VAL A 70 -4.81 1.62 5.35
N SER A 71 -4.91 2.73 6.10
CA SER A 71 -3.87 3.19 7.02
C SER A 71 -3.62 2.21 8.17
N GLU A 72 -4.67 1.58 8.70
CA GLU A 72 -4.52 0.52 9.72
C GLU A 72 -3.79 -0.70 9.17
N LEU A 73 -4.09 -1.12 7.93
CA LEU A 73 -3.38 -2.24 7.28
C LEU A 73 -1.89 -1.96 7.05
N ALA A 74 -1.50 -0.69 6.86
CA ALA A 74 -0.08 -0.28 6.78
C ALA A 74 0.69 -0.48 8.10
N ARG A 75 0.01 -0.72 9.23
CA ARG A 75 0.63 -1.04 10.51
C ARG A 75 0.85 -2.54 10.71
N ALA A 76 0.32 -3.37 9.82
CA ALA A 76 0.43 -4.81 9.93
C ALA A 76 1.88 -5.27 9.81
N ARG A 77 2.20 -6.37 10.47
CA ARG A 77 3.47 -7.09 10.43
C ARG A 77 3.20 -8.57 10.32
N ARG A 78 4.09 -9.33 9.69
CA ARG A 78 4.05 -10.79 9.72
C ARG A 78 5.45 -11.31 10.03
N GLY A 79 5.61 -11.96 11.18
CA GLY A 79 6.92 -12.41 11.67
C GLY A 79 7.93 -11.26 11.82
N GLY A 80 7.48 -10.10 12.32
CA GLY A 80 8.30 -8.89 12.48
C GLY A 80 8.63 -8.14 11.17
N GLN A 81 8.18 -8.65 10.02
CA GLN A 81 8.42 -8.00 8.73
C GLN A 81 7.27 -7.08 8.33
N ILE A 82 7.61 -5.92 7.76
CA ILE A 82 6.66 -5.01 7.12
C ILE A 82 6.22 -5.64 5.78
N PRO A 83 4.91 -5.86 5.57
CA PRO A 83 4.43 -6.39 4.30
C PRO A 83 4.67 -5.43 3.14
N LYS A 84 4.65 -5.95 1.91
CA LYS A 84 4.26 -5.16 0.75
C LYS A 84 2.75 -4.93 0.84
N LEU A 85 2.33 -3.67 0.87
CA LEU A 85 0.92 -3.27 0.81
C LEU A 85 0.64 -2.73 -0.59
N GLU A 86 -0.29 -3.36 -1.29
CA GLU A 86 -0.78 -2.93 -2.59
C GLU A 86 -2.25 -2.57 -2.47
N VAL A 87 -2.63 -1.40 -2.98
CA VAL A 87 -4.00 -0.91 -2.91
C VAL A 87 -4.48 -0.57 -4.32
N ALA A 88 -5.72 -0.93 -4.64
CA ALA A 88 -6.43 -0.56 -5.84
C ALA A 88 -7.67 0.26 -5.47
N LEU A 89 -8.12 1.10 -6.40
CA LEU A 89 -9.29 1.94 -6.25
C LEU A 89 -10.20 1.79 -7.47
N TYR A 90 -11.46 1.50 -7.20
CA TYR A 90 -12.55 1.53 -8.17
C TYR A 90 -13.60 2.53 -7.71
N GLU A 91 -14.23 3.16 -8.69
CA GLU A 91 -15.53 3.78 -8.49
C GLU A 91 -16.60 3.04 -9.29
N TYR A 92 -17.84 3.12 -8.81
CA TYR A 92 -19.00 2.59 -9.51
C TYR A 92 -20.23 3.46 -9.27
N GLY A 93 -21.31 3.26 -10.05
CA GLY A 93 -22.58 3.96 -9.85
C GLY A 93 -22.63 5.39 -10.43
N ASN A 94 -21.68 5.73 -11.31
CA ASN A 94 -21.60 7.05 -11.92
C ASN A 94 -22.03 7.04 -13.40
N ASP A 95 -22.94 7.94 -13.76
CA ASP A 95 -23.55 7.96 -15.10
C ASP A 95 -22.58 8.41 -16.20
N ASN A 96 -21.47 9.08 -15.84
CA ASN A 96 -20.41 9.40 -16.80
C ASN A 96 -19.57 8.17 -17.17
N LEU A 97 -19.72 7.05 -16.44
CA LEU A 97 -19.02 5.82 -16.72
C LEU A 97 -19.75 5.03 -17.81
N PRO A 98 -19.03 4.30 -18.68
CA PRO A 98 -19.67 3.54 -19.75
C PRO A 98 -20.67 2.51 -19.19
N GLY A 99 -21.96 2.65 -19.54
CA GLY A 99 -22.98 1.67 -19.15
C GLY A 99 -22.72 0.27 -19.70
N SER A 100 -21.99 0.15 -20.81
CA SER A 100 -21.50 -1.13 -21.36
C SER A 100 -20.52 -1.86 -20.42
N GLU A 101 -19.84 -1.12 -19.55
CA GLU A 101 -18.93 -1.63 -18.52
C GLU A 101 -19.61 -1.67 -17.14
N GLY A 102 -20.93 -1.47 -17.11
CA GLY A 102 -21.72 -1.48 -15.88
C GLY A 102 -21.48 -0.29 -14.97
N HIS A 103 -21.13 0.87 -15.53
CA HIS A 103 -20.82 2.08 -14.77
C HIS A 103 -19.71 1.87 -13.73
N ILE A 104 -18.63 1.18 -14.12
CA ILE A 104 -17.49 0.85 -13.26
C ILE A 104 -16.21 1.38 -13.89
N ARG A 105 -15.31 1.94 -13.08
CA ARG A 105 -13.97 2.34 -13.52
C ARG A 105 -12.92 1.90 -12.52
N GLN A 106 -11.87 1.25 -13.02
CA GLN A 106 -10.62 1.08 -12.28
C GLN A 106 -9.87 2.42 -12.30
N VAL A 107 -9.99 3.17 -11.21
CA VAL A 107 -9.31 4.47 -11.05
C VAL A 107 -7.80 4.25 -10.89
N VAL A 108 -7.42 3.27 -10.06
CA VAL A 108 -6.03 2.84 -9.85
C VAL A 108 -5.98 1.32 -9.72
N GLY A 109 -5.06 0.69 -10.44
CA GLY A 109 -4.73 -0.72 -10.20
C GLY A 109 -3.95 -0.94 -8.91
N LEU A 110 -3.64 -2.19 -8.57
CA LEU A 110 -2.82 -2.50 -7.41
C LEU A 110 -1.47 -1.77 -7.50
N THR A 111 -1.23 -0.85 -6.56
CA THR A 111 -0.02 -0.05 -6.48
C THR A 111 0.45 0.08 -5.03
N THR A 112 1.75 0.34 -4.85
CA THR A 112 2.35 0.72 -3.55
C THR A 112 2.38 2.25 -3.35
N ASP A 113 1.98 3.04 -4.36
CA ASP A 113 1.90 4.51 -4.28
C ASP A 113 0.64 4.93 -3.50
N LEU A 114 0.79 5.04 -2.17
CA LEU A 114 -0.29 5.47 -1.27
C LEU A 114 -0.72 6.93 -1.50
N ASP A 115 0.14 7.78 -2.08
CA ASP A 115 -0.23 9.14 -2.47
C ASP A 115 -1.19 9.14 -3.64
N LYS A 116 -0.94 8.31 -4.66
CA LYS A 116 -1.87 8.13 -5.79
C LYS A 116 -3.23 7.64 -5.33
N ILE A 117 -3.26 6.69 -4.39
CA ILE A 117 -4.51 6.17 -3.85
C ILE A 117 -5.26 7.23 -3.05
N SER A 118 -4.57 7.94 -2.14
CA SER A 118 -5.18 9.02 -1.37
C SER A 118 -5.71 10.13 -2.28
N GLU A 119 -4.90 10.61 -3.22
CA GLU A 119 -5.29 11.65 -4.18
C GLU A 119 -6.54 11.26 -4.94
N ASP A 120 -6.52 10.10 -5.59
CA ASP A 120 -7.61 9.68 -6.44
C ASP A 120 -8.89 9.44 -5.63
N LEU A 121 -8.77 8.80 -4.46
CA LEU A 121 -9.90 8.55 -3.56
C LEU A 121 -10.57 9.86 -3.16
N PHE A 122 -9.80 10.87 -2.76
CA PHE A 122 -10.36 12.14 -2.32
C PHE A 122 -10.84 13.01 -3.49
N ALA A 123 -10.29 12.84 -4.69
CA ALA A 123 -10.73 13.52 -5.91
C ALA A 123 -12.04 12.98 -6.49
N LEU A 124 -12.50 11.79 -6.10
CA LEU A 124 -13.78 11.24 -6.58
C LEU A 124 -14.94 12.17 -6.22
N THR A 125 -15.82 12.42 -7.17
CA THR A 125 -17.03 13.22 -6.96
C THR A 125 -18.24 12.40 -7.34
N THR A 126 -19.36 12.65 -6.67
CA THR A 126 -20.65 12.06 -6.98
C THR A 126 -21.16 12.59 -8.31
N ASN A 127 -21.67 11.70 -9.17
CA ASN A 127 -22.44 12.07 -10.36
C ASN A 127 -23.17 10.86 -10.94
N GLY A 128 -24.50 10.87 -10.98
CA GLY A 128 -25.31 9.84 -11.64
C GLY A 128 -25.93 8.81 -10.69
N GLY A 129 -26.35 7.64 -11.17
CA GLY A 129 -27.14 6.69 -10.38
C GLY A 129 -26.82 5.21 -10.59
N SER A 130 -27.74 4.39 -10.07
CA SER A 130 -27.78 2.91 -10.05
C SER A 130 -26.49 2.21 -9.64
N GLU A 131 -26.49 1.70 -8.41
CA GLU A 131 -25.39 0.91 -7.89
C GLU A 131 -25.29 -0.49 -8.51
N PHE A 132 -24.07 -0.97 -8.76
CA PHE A 132 -23.83 -2.31 -9.32
C PHE A 132 -22.83 -3.11 -8.49
N CYS A 133 -23.13 -3.28 -7.20
CA CYS A 133 -22.27 -3.96 -6.22
C CYS A 133 -21.74 -5.33 -6.68
N GLY A 134 -22.63 -6.20 -7.18
CA GLY A 134 -22.22 -7.51 -7.69
C GLY A 134 -21.27 -7.43 -8.90
N HIS A 135 -21.48 -6.43 -9.76
CA HIS A 135 -20.68 -6.24 -10.96
C HIS A 135 -19.30 -5.69 -10.63
N VAL A 136 -19.18 -4.66 -9.78
CA VAL A 136 -17.88 -4.09 -9.40
C VAL A 136 -17.01 -5.10 -8.66
N ILE A 137 -17.60 -5.96 -7.83
CA ILE A 137 -16.87 -7.06 -7.17
C ILE A 137 -16.37 -8.06 -8.20
N ASP A 138 -17.22 -8.53 -9.13
CA ASP A 138 -16.76 -9.47 -10.16
C ASP A 138 -15.67 -8.87 -11.05
N THR A 139 -15.81 -7.60 -11.42
CA THR A 139 -14.81 -6.84 -12.19
C THR A 139 -13.47 -6.77 -11.46
N ALA A 140 -13.45 -6.35 -10.18
CA ALA A 140 -12.23 -6.26 -9.40
C ALA A 140 -11.56 -7.64 -9.19
N ILE A 141 -12.35 -8.71 -9.05
CA ILE A 141 -11.83 -10.08 -8.94
C ILE A 141 -11.22 -10.57 -10.26
N ASN A 142 -11.74 -10.15 -11.41
CA ASN A 142 -11.23 -10.56 -12.72
C ASN A 142 -10.06 -9.72 -13.23
N GLN A 143 -10.06 -8.41 -12.96
CA GLN A 143 -9.08 -7.48 -13.54
C GLN A 143 -7.81 -7.36 -12.69
N LEU A 144 -7.92 -7.40 -11.36
CA LEU A 144 -6.76 -7.20 -10.50
C LEU A 144 -5.87 -8.45 -10.46
N PRO A 145 -4.53 -8.28 -10.48
CA PRO A 145 -3.60 -9.39 -10.34
C PRO A 145 -3.50 -9.86 -8.87
N TRP A 146 -4.57 -10.47 -8.37
CA TRP A 146 -4.60 -11.03 -7.02
C TRP A 146 -3.53 -12.12 -6.83
N SER A 147 -2.83 -12.08 -5.72
CA SER A 147 -1.79 -13.04 -5.37
C SER A 147 -2.37 -14.43 -5.20
N LYS A 148 -1.64 -15.40 -5.74
CA LYS A 148 -1.93 -16.83 -5.58
C LYS A 148 -1.37 -17.39 -4.26
N ASP A 149 -0.57 -16.62 -3.51
CA ASP A 149 -0.06 -17.03 -2.21
C ASP A 149 -1.23 -17.14 -1.20
N PRO A 150 -1.51 -18.33 -0.64
CA PRO A 150 -2.56 -18.50 0.35
C PRO A 150 -2.27 -17.75 1.67
N LYS A 151 -1.01 -17.33 1.90
CA LYS A 151 -0.60 -16.54 3.06
C LYS A 151 -0.74 -15.03 2.83
N ALA A 152 -0.99 -14.57 1.60
CA ALA A 152 -1.30 -13.17 1.34
C ALA A 152 -2.67 -12.81 1.96
N LEU A 153 -2.75 -11.62 2.54
CA LEU A 153 -4.02 -11.04 2.98
C LEU A 153 -4.65 -10.31 1.79
N LYS A 154 -5.85 -10.72 1.38
CA LYS A 154 -6.55 -10.13 0.23
C LYS A 154 -7.93 -9.67 0.68
N ILE A 155 -8.21 -8.39 0.52
CA ILE A 155 -9.42 -7.75 1.05
C ILE A 155 -10.05 -6.85 -0.01
N ILE A 156 -11.37 -6.91 -0.12
CA ILE A 156 -12.20 -5.89 -0.76
C ILE A 156 -12.90 -5.10 0.35
N PHE A 157 -12.87 -3.77 0.27
CA PHE A 157 -13.80 -2.89 0.96
C PHE A 157 -14.73 -2.29 -0.08
N ILE A 158 -16.04 -2.52 0.06
CA ILE A 158 -17.06 -1.89 -0.79
C ILE A 158 -17.92 -0.96 0.05
N ALA A 159 -18.18 0.26 -0.45
CA ALA A 159 -19.00 1.26 0.24
C ALA A 159 -20.02 1.92 -0.71
N GLY A 160 -21.27 2.02 -0.28
CA GLY A 160 -22.41 2.57 -1.02
C GLY A 160 -23.66 2.67 -0.13
N ASN A 161 -24.79 3.11 -0.69
CA ASN A 161 -26.01 3.38 0.09
C ASN A 161 -27.34 2.91 -0.53
N GLU A 162 -27.31 2.18 -1.63
CA GLU A 162 -28.48 1.57 -2.25
C GLU A 162 -28.49 0.03 -2.06
N PRO A 163 -29.55 -0.70 -2.46
CA PRO A 163 -29.58 -2.15 -2.31
C PRO A 163 -28.43 -2.86 -3.04
N PHE A 164 -27.71 -3.72 -2.32
CA PHE A 164 -26.59 -4.54 -2.80
C PHE A 164 -26.98 -5.51 -3.93
N THR A 165 -28.29 -5.71 -4.12
CA THR A 165 -28.89 -6.58 -5.12
C THR A 165 -29.01 -5.98 -6.51
N GLN A 166 -28.71 -4.69 -6.68
CA GLN A 166 -28.86 -4.02 -7.96
C GLN A 166 -27.87 -4.52 -9.03
N GLY A 167 -28.31 -4.45 -10.30
CA GLY A 167 -27.54 -4.87 -11.47
C GLY A 167 -27.85 -6.27 -12.00
N GLY A 168 -27.25 -6.58 -13.16
CA GLY A 168 -27.40 -7.86 -13.84
C GLY A 168 -26.50 -8.98 -13.28
N VAL A 169 -25.51 -8.65 -12.46
CA VAL A 169 -24.59 -9.62 -11.85
C VAL A 169 -25.08 -9.98 -10.45
N ASP A 170 -25.44 -11.24 -10.25
CA ASP A 170 -25.83 -11.76 -8.94
C ASP A 170 -24.67 -11.65 -7.95
N TYR A 171 -24.81 -10.75 -6.97
CA TYR A 171 -23.79 -10.48 -5.96
C TYR A 171 -23.38 -11.76 -5.21
N ARG A 172 -24.27 -12.74 -5.02
CA ARG A 172 -23.96 -14.00 -4.33
C ARG A 172 -22.91 -14.80 -5.09
N LYS A 173 -22.95 -14.75 -6.43
CA LYS A 173 -21.94 -15.39 -7.27
C LYS A 173 -20.62 -14.63 -7.20
N ALA A 174 -20.67 -13.30 -7.27
CA ALA A 174 -19.48 -12.45 -7.20
C ALA A 174 -18.72 -12.61 -5.87
N VAL A 175 -19.40 -12.54 -4.72
CA VAL A 175 -18.78 -12.70 -3.40
C VAL A 175 -18.28 -14.13 -3.16
N LYS A 176 -19.02 -15.16 -3.62
CA LYS A 176 -18.55 -16.56 -3.56
C LYS A 176 -17.30 -16.78 -4.41
N LYS A 177 -17.22 -16.14 -5.57
CA LYS A 177 -16.02 -16.17 -6.41
C LYS A 177 -14.85 -15.48 -5.72
N ALA A 178 -15.06 -14.32 -5.10
CA ALA A 178 -14.03 -13.63 -4.32
C ALA A 178 -13.43 -14.52 -3.23
N ILE A 179 -14.27 -15.10 -2.37
CA ILE A 179 -13.79 -15.94 -1.27
C ILE A 179 -13.18 -17.27 -1.74
N SER A 180 -13.64 -17.83 -2.87
CA SER A 180 -12.99 -19.00 -3.48
C SER A 180 -11.54 -18.72 -3.92
N GLN A 181 -11.21 -17.46 -4.20
CA GLN A 181 -9.85 -16.99 -4.46
C GLN A 181 -9.13 -16.49 -3.21
N GLY A 182 -9.73 -16.65 -2.02
CA GLY A 182 -9.21 -16.18 -0.74
C GLY A 182 -9.25 -14.67 -0.56
N VAL A 183 -10.13 -13.96 -1.29
CA VAL A 183 -10.39 -12.53 -1.14
C VAL A 183 -11.60 -12.34 -0.24
N VAL A 184 -11.40 -11.70 0.92
CA VAL A 184 -12.47 -11.38 1.87
C VAL A 184 -13.20 -10.11 1.42
N VAL A 185 -14.53 -10.07 1.49
CA VAL A 185 -15.32 -8.88 1.09
C VAL A 185 -15.96 -8.24 2.31
N ASN A 186 -15.44 -7.10 2.74
CA ASN A 186 -16.03 -6.27 3.79
C ASN A 186 -16.96 -5.22 3.15
N THR A 187 -18.16 -5.05 3.70
CA THR A 187 -19.19 -4.18 3.14
C THR A 187 -19.51 -3.04 4.11
N ILE A 188 -19.57 -1.81 3.60
CA ILE A 188 -19.79 -0.59 4.37
C ILE A 188 -21.02 0.13 3.81
N PHE A 189 -22.16 -0.01 4.46
CA PHE A 189 -23.39 0.69 4.05
C PHE A 189 -23.39 2.12 4.60
N CYS A 190 -23.68 3.12 3.77
CA CYS A 190 -23.74 4.52 4.18
C CYS A 190 -25.21 4.92 4.38
N GLY A 191 -25.74 4.76 5.59
CA GLY A 191 -27.16 4.96 5.86
C GLY A 191 -27.61 4.31 7.17
N ASP A 192 -28.90 3.96 7.25
CA ASP A 192 -29.45 3.24 8.40
C ASP A 192 -28.99 1.77 8.42
N GLN A 193 -28.73 1.23 9.60
CA GLN A 193 -28.23 -0.13 9.74
C GLN A 193 -29.22 -1.19 9.25
N ARG A 194 -30.52 -1.01 9.50
CA ARG A 194 -31.55 -1.97 9.08
C ARG A 194 -31.74 -1.92 7.57
N GLU A 195 -31.70 -0.73 6.99
CA GLU A 195 -31.76 -0.55 5.54
C GLU A 195 -30.65 -1.33 4.82
N GLY A 196 -29.40 -1.24 5.28
CA GLY A 196 -28.31 -2.02 4.69
C GLY A 196 -28.48 -3.54 4.87
N ILE A 197 -29.07 -4.00 5.99
CA ILE A 197 -29.39 -5.43 6.20
C ILE A 197 -30.47 -5.88 5.22
N GLU A 198 -31.55 -5.11 5.08
CA GLU A 198 -32.66 -5.39 4.16
C GLU A 198 -32.18 -5.37 2.70
N GLY A 199 -31.33 -4.39 2.36
CA GLY A 199 -30.62 -4.23 1.10
C GLY A 199 -29.51 -5.24 0.84
N LYS A 200 -29.31 -6.23 1.72
CA LYS A 200 -28.40 -7.39 1.57
C LYS A 200 -26.90 -7.08 1.67
N TRP A 201 -26.50 -5.91 2.18
CA TRP A 201 -25.10 -5.63 2.47
C TRP A 201 -24.52 -6.62 3.49
N GLN A 202 -25.28 -6.91 4.55
CA GLN A 202 -24.85 -7.89 5.56
C GLN A 202 -24.70 -9.30 4.99
N GLU A 203 -25.63 -9.74 4.14
CA GLU A 203 -25.54 -11.04 3.47
C GLU A 203 -24.30 -11.09 2.56
N GLY A 204 -24.03 -10.02 1.81
CA GLY A 204 -22.85 -9.90 0.94
C GLY A 204 -21.53 -10.11 1.69
N ALA A 205 -21.34 -9.45 2.83
CA ALA A 205 -20.15 -9.63 3.66
C ALA A 205 -20.02 -11.05 4.22
N LEU A 206 -21.09 -11.57 4.82
CA LEU A 206 -21.07 -12.88 5.48
C LEU A 206 -20.78 -14.02 4.50
N LEU A 207 -21.24 -13.92 3.25
CA LEU A 207 -20.98 -14.92 2.21
C LEU A 207 -19.51 -14.99 1.76
N ALA A 208 -18.68 -14.00 2.13
CA ALA A 208 -17.27 -13.93 1.77
C ALA A 208 -16.35 -13.69 2.98
N ASP A 209 -16.70 -14.27 4.14
CA ASP A 209 -15.94 -14.20 5.40
C ASP A 209 -15.60 -12.78 5.88
N GLY A 210 -16.36 -11.80 5.40
CA GLY A 210 -16.19 -10.39 5.69
C GLY A 210 -17.06 -9.91 6.83
N GLN A 211 -16.97 -8.61 7.08
CA GLN A 211 -17.73 -7.90 8.09
C GLN A 211 -18.65 -6.87 7.43
N TYR A 212 -19.87 -6.81 7.92
CA TYR A 212 -20.82 -5.74 7.63
C TYR A 212 -20.63 -4.60 8.61
N SER A 213 -20.64 -3.37 8.10
CA SER A 213 -20.51 -2.16 8.90
C SER A 213 -21.29 -1.03 8.27
N VAL A 214 -21.58 0.00 9.07
CA VAL A 214 -22.49 1.08 8.68
C VAL A 214 -21.87 2.43 9.01
N ILE A 215 -21.85 3.33 8.04
CA ILE A 215 -21.56 4.74 8.23
C ILE A 215 -22.91 5.43 8.43
N ASP A 216 -23.22 5.79 9.66
CA ASP A 216 -24.46 6.47 10.00
C ASP A 216 -24.41 7.93 9.53
N SER A 217 -25.23 8.23 8.51
CA SER A 217 -25.41 9.54 7.89
C SER A 217 -25.87 10.64 8.85
N ASN A 218 -26.59 10.26 9.92
CA ASN A 218 -27.09 11.18 10.93
C ASN A 218 -26.06 11.44 12.04
N ARG A 219 -25.09 10.53 12.19
CA ARG A 219 -23.92 10.73 13.04
C ARG A 219 -22.81 11.30 12.17
N GLN A 220 -22.70 12.64 12.16
CA GLN A 220 -21.39 13.22 11.90
C GLN A 220 -20.41 12.53 12.85
N VAL A 221 -19.45 11.77 12.31
CA VAL A 221 -18.31 11.30 13.09
C VAL A 221 -17.58 12.58 13.47
N ALA A 222 -17.97 13.16 14.61
CA ALA A 222 -17.38 14.36 15.11
C ALA A 222 -15.90 14.05 15.24
N HIS A 223 -15.08 14.75 14.46
CA HIS A 223 -13.65 14.65 14.59
C HIS A 223 -13.32 14.99 16.05
N ILE A 224 -12.88 13.98 16.80
CA ILE A 224 -12.42 14.21 18.17
C ILE A 224 -11.07 14.89 18.04
N ALA A 225 -11.08 16.20 18.21
CA ALA A 225 -9.87 17.00 18.26
C ALA A 225 -8.99 16.49 19.39
N ALA A 226 -7.83 15.95 19.01
CA ALA A 226 -6.87 15.42 19.94
C ALA A 226 -5.80 16.48 20.23
N PRO A 227 -5.29 16.56 21.47
CA PRO A 227 -4.22 17.51 21.82
C PRO A 227 -2.97 17.39 20.94
N GLN A 228 -2.76 16.23 20.32
CA GLN A 228 -1.60 15.93 19.47
C GLN A 228 -1.74 16.46 18.03
N ASP A 229 -2.95 16.80 17.58
CA ASP A 229 -3.23 17.08 16.16
C ASP A 229 -2.34 18.19 15.60
N ALA A 230 -2.28 19.33 16.29
CA ALA A 230 -1.51 20.49 15.85
C ALA A 230 -0.01 20.20 15.73
N GLU A 231 0.54 19.39 16.65
CA GLU A 231 1.96 19.03 16.61
C GLU A 231 2.26 18.00 15.52
N ILE A 232 1.35 17.04 15.28
CA ILE A 232 1.48 16.09 14.16
C ILE A 232 1.47 16.85 12.82
N GLU A 233 0.59 17.83 12.65
CA GLU A 233 0.55 18.67 11.44
C GLU A 233 1.84 19.49 11.27
N ARG A 234 2.32 20.12 12.35
CA ARG A 234 3.58 20.87 12.34
C ARG A 234 4.75 19.98 11.93
N LEU A 235 4.86 18.79 12.51
CA LEU A 235 5.89 17.81 12.17
C LEU A 235 5.72 17.26 10.75
N GLY A 236 4.49 17.07 10.28
CA GLY A 236 4.19 16.70 8.90
C GLY A 236 4.67 17.74 7.88
N ASN A 237 4.54 19.02 8.21
CA ASN A 237 5.09 20.11 7.41
C ASN A 237 6.63 20.16 7.44
N GLU A 238 7.25 19.85 8.59
CA GLU A 238 8.71 19.70 8.68
C GLU A 238 9.22 18.47 7.90
N LEU A 239 8.45 17.38 7.90
CA LEU A 239 8.77 16.15 7.16
C LEU A 239 8.86 16.42 5.65
N ASN A 240 7.97 17.27 5.12
CA ASN A 240 7.99 17.69 3.72
C ASN A 240 9.32 18.34 3.29
N LYS A 241 10.02 19.00 4.21
CA LYS A 241 11.30 19.65 3.94
C LYS A 241 12.47 18.67 3.84
N THR A 242 12.23 17.38 4.12
CA THR A 242 13.25 16.33 4.02
C THR A 242 13.26 15.61 2.68
N TYR A 243 12.28 15.85 1.80
CA TYR A 243 12.25 15.25 0.45
C TYR A 243 13.18 16.00 -0.50
N ILE A 244 13.98 15.23 -1.23
CA ILE A 244 14.97 15.73 -2.19
C ILE A 244 14.52 15.29 -3.58
N ALA A 245 13.79 16.18 -4.25
CA ALA A 245 13.34 15.96 -5.62
C ALA A 245 14.54 15.76 -6.56
N TYR A 246 14.59 14.61 -7.26
CA TYR A 246 15.63 14.31 -8.23
C TYR A 246 15.07 13.76 -9.55
N GLY A 247 15.89 13.84 -10.59
CA GLY A 247 15.57 13.35 -11.93
C GLY A 247 14.43 14.13 -12.62
N ARG A 248 14.01 13.62 -13.77
CA ARG A 248 13.07 14.33 -14.66
C ARG A 248 11.68 14.57 -14.05
N LYS A 249 11.22 13.65 -13.20
CA LYS A 249 9.90 13.73 -12.55
C LYS A 249 9.94 14.33 -11.14
N GLY A 250 11.13 14.63 -10.60
CA GLY A 250 11.33 15.11 -9.24
C GLY A 250 10.47 16.33 -8.89
N LYS A 251 10.57 17.39 -9.70
CA LYS A 251 9.85 18.65 -9.47
C LYS A 251 8.33 18.48 -9.54
N GLU A 252 7.84 17.77 -10.54
CA GLU A 252 6.42 17.49 -10.73
C GLU A 252 5.84 16.71 -9.54
N LYS A 253 6.52 15.63 -9.13
CA LYS A 253 6.06 14.78 -8.02
C LYS A 253 6.15 15.46 -6.66
N ALA A 254 7.18 16.27 -6.42
CA ALA A 254 7.28 17.10 -5.21
C ALA A 254 6.16 18.14 -5.14
N GLU A 255 5.81 18.77 -6.27
CA GLU A 255 4.69 19.72 -6.30
C GLU A 255 3.35 19.02 -6.10
N ARG A 256 3.15 17.87 -6.73
CA ARG A 256 1.99 17.00 -6.50
C ARG A 256 1.83 16.68 -5.01
N GLN A 257 2.90 16.32 -4.30
CA GLN A 257 2.85 16.05 -2.85
C GLN A 257 2.28 17.25 -2.06
N LYS A 258 2.71 18.48 -2.36
CA LYS A 258 2.23 19.71 -1.69
C LYS A 258 0.77 20.02 -2.01
N VAL A 259 0.36 19.84 -3.26
CA VAL A 259 -1.04 19.99 -3.66
C VAL A 259 -1.91 19.00 -2.87
N GLN A 260 -1.46 17.76 -2.70
CA GLN A 260 -2.20 16.78 -1.91
C GLN A 260 -2.22 17.10 -0.41
N ASP A 261 -1.15 17.69 0.14
CA ASP A 261 -1.20 18.21 1.52
C ASP A 261 -2.27 19.29 1.68
N SER A 262 -2.40 20.18 0.70
CA SER A 262 -3.42 21.24 0.69
C SER A 262 -4.83 20.67 0.54
N ASN A 263 -5.01 19.68 -0.33
CA ASN A 263 -6.29 18.99 -0.52
C ASN A 263 -6.73 18.25 0.74
N ALA A 264 -5.82 17.51 1.39
CA ALA A 264 -6.15 16.82 2.63
C ALA A 264 -6.61 17.80 3.72
N ALA A 265 -5.99 18.98 3.80
CA ALA A 265 -6.40 20.01 4.75
C ALA A 265 -7.79 20.61 4.46
N SER A 266 -8.29 20.55 3.22
CA SER A 266 -9.57 21.14 2.82
C SER A 266 -10.77 20.17 2.84
N VAL A 267 -10.52 18.85 2.82
CA VAL A 267 -11.59 17.84 2.67
C VAL A 267 -12.31 17.52 3.97
N ALA A 268 -11.58 17.31 5.07
CA ALA A 268 -12.17 16.91 6.34
C ALA A 268 -11.26 17.28 7.53
N GLN A 269 -11.87 17.55 8.68
CA GLN A 269 -11.14 17.81 9.91
C GLN A 269 -10.33 16.56 10.32
N GLY A 270 -9.02 16.71 10.50
CA GLY A 270 -8.10 15.62 10.84
C GLY A 270 -7.53 14.85 9.64
N ALA A 271 -7.96 15.13 8.41
CA ALA A 271 -7.38 14.50 7.22
C ALA A 271 -5.92 14.91 6.99
N SER A 272 -5.56 16.15 7.33
CA SER A 272 -4.17 16.65 7.42
C SER A 272 -3.30 15.85 8.39
N VAL A 273 -3.85 15.51 9.57
CA VAL A 273 -3.18 14.68 10.58
C VAL A 273 -2.97 13.27 10.03
N GLN A 274 -4.02 12.65 9.49
CA GLN A 274 -3.92 11.31 8.88
C GLN A 274 -2.91 11.27 7.74
N ARG A 275 -2.85 12.32 6.90
CA ARG A 275 -1.86 12.45 5.85
C ARG A 275 -0.44 12.53 6.40
N SER A 276 -0.23 13.29 7.47
CA SER A 276 1.08 13.38 8.15
C SER A 276 1.51 12.03 8.71
N VAL A 277 0.59 11.28 9.31
CA VAL A 277 0.82 9.91 9.82
C VAL A 277 1.14 8.93 8.69
N ALA A 278 0.41 9.00 7.57
CA ALA A 278 0.66 8.17 6.40
C ALA A 278 2.06 8.40 5.82
N LYS A 279 2.48 9.67 5.67
CA LYS A 279 3.85 10.04 5.23
C LYS A 279 4.93 9.59 6.22
N ALA A 280 4.59 9.47 7.50
CA ALA A 280 5.49 8.95 8.52
C ALA A 280 5.57 7.42 8.54
N SER A 281 4.74 6.71 7.77
CA SER A 281 4.74 5.26 7.72
C SER A 281 5.88 4.70 6.87
N LYS A 282 6.29 3.46 7.15
CA LYS A 282 7.33 2.77 6.36
C LYS A 282 6.85 2.32 4.98
N HIS A 283 5.55 2.43 4.70
CA HIS A 283 4.98 2.16 3.38
C HIS A 283 5.05 3.36 2.44
N TYR A 284 5.25 4.55 2.98
CA TYR A 284 5.42 5.76 2.18
C TYR A 284 6.82 5.80 1.57
N LYS A 285 6.91 5.37 0.30
CA LYS A 285 8.16 5.20 -0.44
C LYS A 285 8.05 5.90 -1.78
N ASN A 286 9.04 6.75 -2.08
CA ASN A 286 9.05 7.66 -3.21
C ASN A 286 10.35 7.58 -4.01
N ALA A 287 11.00 6.41 -4.03
CA ALA A 287 12.30 6.21 -4.66
C ALA A 287 12.37 6.62 -6.14
N GLU A 288 11.24 6.74 -6.85
CA GLU A 288 11.22 7.23 -8.23
C GLU A 288 11.55 8.73 -8.39
N TRP A 289 11.39 9.52 -7.32
CA TRP A 289 11.49 10.98 -7.39
C TRP A 289 12.13 11.64 -6.17
N ASP A 290 12.26 10.94 -5.05
CA ASP A 290 12.92 11.39 -3.82
C ASP A 290 14.26 10.65 -3.60
N LEU A 291 15.35 11.42 -3.51
CA LEU A 291 16.71 10.88 -3.44
C LEU A 291 17.02 10.18 -2.11
N VAL A 292 16.37 10.57 -1.02
CA VAL A 292 16.54 9.89 0.28
C VAL A 292 15.98 8.47 0.21
N ASP A 293 14.76 8.31 -0.31
CA ASP A 293 14.16 6.99 -0.51
C ASP A 293 14.91 6.18 -1.57
N ALA A 294 15.32 6.82 -2.67
CA ALA A 294 16.10 6.17 -3.72
C ALA A 294 17.44 5.64 -3.22
N ALA A 295 18.13 6.40 -2.36
CA ALA A 295 19.37 5.96 -1.72
C ALA A 295 19.14 4.82 -0.73
N ALA A 296 18.08 4.89 0.09
CA ALA A 296 17.72 3.84 1.04
C ALA A 296 17.35 2.52 0.35
N GLU A 297 16.81 2.58 -0.87
CA GLU A 297 16.46 1.41 -1.67
C GLU A 297 17.56 0.95 -2.64
N GLY A 298 18.69 1.68 -2.70
CA GLY A 298 19.78 1.40 -3.64
C GLY A 298 19.40 1.63 -5.12
N VAL A 299 18.34 2.40 -5.37
CA VAL A 299 17.85 2.76 -6.72
C VAL A 299 18.70 3.87 -7.32
N ALA A 300 19.21 4.79 -6.49
CA ALA A 300 20.09 5.86 -6.92
C ALA A 300 21.16 6.16 -5.87
N GLU A 301 22.36 6.48 -6.33
CA GLU A 301 23.43 6.98 -5.47
C GLU A 301 23.67 8.46 -5.76
N ALA A 302 23.52 9.32 -4.75
CA ALA A 302 23.64 10.77 -4.90
C ALA A 302 24.99 11.24 -5.47
N SER A 303 26.06 10.48 -5.19
CA SER A 303 27.43 10.73 -5.66
C SER A 303 27.61 10.44 -7.17
N ALA A 304 26.71 9.63 -7.74
CA ALA A 304 26.77 9.12 -9.12
C ALA A 304 25.73 9.75 -10.04
N LEU A 305 24.87 10.64 -9.52
CA LEU A 305 23.89 11.37 -10.34
C LEU A 305 24.55 12.49 -11.16
N ASP A 306 24.10 12.62 -12.40
CA ASP A 306 24.40 13.75 -13.28
C ASP A 306 23.87 15.06 -12.67
N GLU A 307 24.55 16.18 -12.96
CA GLU A 307 24.19 17.49 -12.39
C GLU A 307 22.78 17.95 -12.79
N GLU A 308 22.31 17.59 -13.98
CA GLU A 308 20.98 17.93 -14.47
C GLU A 308 19.87 17.18 -13.71
N ALA A 309 20.19 16.04 -13.09
CA ALA A 309 19.27 15.26 -12.29
C ALA A 309 19.19 15.73 -10.83
N LEU A 310 20.10 16.61 -10.40
CA LEU A 310 20.16 17.12 -9.04
C LEU A 310 19.31 18.38 -8.84
N PRO A 311 18.76 18.57 -7.62
CA PRO A 311 18.18 19.84 -7.24
C PRO A 311 19.24 20.95 -7.19
N GLU A 312 18.81 22.21 -7.33
CA GLU A 312 19.72 23.36 -7.48
C GLU A 312 20.69 23.51 -6.30
N GLU A 313 20.24 23.18 -5.09
CA GLU A 313 21.02 23.21 -3.87
C GLU A 313 22.21 22.24 -3.93
N MET A 314 22.02 21.08 -4.58
CA MET A 314 23.02 20.01 -4.64
C MET A 314 23.99 20.13 -5.82
N LYS A 315 23.67 20.92 -6.86
CA LYS A 315 24.58 21.10 -8.01
C LYS A 315 25.92 21.72 -7.62
N LYS A 316 25.91 22.57 -6.59
CA LYS A 316 27.11 23.22 -6.06
C LYS A 316 27.92 22.34 -5.09
N MET A 317 27.39 21.17 -4.74
CA MET A 317 28.01 20.24 -3.81
C MET A 317 28.93 19.27 -4.56
N ASP A 318 30.09 18.97 -3.98
CA ASP A 318 30.90 17.84 -4.41
C ASP A 318 30.26 16.50 -4.02
N LYS A 319 30.86 15.38 -4.45
CA LYS A 319 30.29 14.03 -4.22
C LYS A 319 30.13 13.68 -2.74
N ASP A 320 31.09 14.05 -1.90
CA ASP A 320 31.05 13.75 -0.47
C ASP A 320 30.00 14.63 0.22
N GLN A 321 29.90 15.90 -0.17
CA GLN A 321 28.87 16.82 0.29
C GLN A 321 27.45 16.36 -0.10
N ARG A 322 27.26 15.88 -1.33
CA ARG A 322 25.97 15.31 -1.77
C ARG A 322 25.56 14.12 -0.90
N LYS A 323 26.50 13.21 -0.64
CA LYS A 323 26.26 12.05 0.23
C LYS A 323 25.89 12.49 1.65
N GLN A 324 26.70 13.38 2.25
CA GLN A 324 26.45 13.89 3.60
C GLN A 324 25.10 14.62 3.71
N TYR A 325 24.71 15.37 2.68
CA TYR A 325 23.43 16.06 2.64
C TYR A 325 22.24 15.07 2.64
N VAL A 326 22.30 14.04 1.79
CA VAL A 326 21.28 12.99 1.73
C VAL A 326 21.22 12.21 3.04
N ASP A 327 22.37 11.81 3.60
CA ASP A 327 22.45 11.12 4.89
C ASP A 327 21.87 11.97 6.03
N GLY A 328 22.14 13.28 6.03
CA GLY A 328 21.59 14.23 6.99
C GLY A 328 20.07 14.37 6.89
N MET A 329 19.53 14.46 5.67
CA MET A 329 18.08 14.49 5.44
C MET A 329 17.42 13.17 5.81
N ALA A 330 18.06 12.03 5.53
CA ALA A 330 17.59 10.71 5.94
C ALA A 330 17.47 10.60 7.47
N LYS A 331 18.49 11.07 8.21
CA LYS A 331 18.47 11.09 9.67
C LYS A 331 17.36 11.99 10.22
N LYS A 332 17.27 13.24 9.72
CA LYS A 332 16.21 14.18 10.11
C LYS A 332 14.82 13.60 9.82
N ARG A 333 14.64 12.96 8.66
CA ARG A 333 13.39 12.29 8.28
C ARG A 333 13.04 11.19 9.29
N ALA A 334 13.97 10.30 9.60
CA ALA A 334 13.74 9.21 10.54
C ALA A 334 13.30 9.72 11.92
N GLU A 335 13.95 10.76 12.45
CA GLU A 335 13.60 11.40 13.72
C GLU A 335 12.18 12.00 13.71
N LEU A 336 11.81 12.72 12.64
CA LEU A 336 10.47 13.28 12.48
C LEU A 336 9.40 12.20 12.36
N GLN A 337 9.67 11.14 11.58
CA GLN A 337 8.76 10.01 11.44
C GLN A 337 8.50 9.33 12.80
N GLU A 338 9.55 9.10 13.60
CA GLU A 338 9.40 8.51 14.93
C GLU A 338 8.55 9.39 15.87
N GLN A 339 8.77 10.71 15.87
CA GLN A 339 7.97 11.64 16.67
C GLN A 339 6.49 11.64 16.25
N ILE A 340 6.21 11.66 14.94
CA ILE A 340 4.84 11.59 14.42
C ILE A 340 4.18 10.27 14.82
N GLN A 341 4.87 9.13 14.69
CA GLN A 341 4.31 7.82 15.07
C GLN A 341 4.04 7.72 16.57
N LYS A 342 4.92 8.28 17.40
CA LYS A 342 4.70 8.37 18.85
C LYS A 342 3.44 9.19 19.16
N LEU A 343 3.31 10.37 18.57
CA LEU A 343 2.15 11.24 18.77
C LEU A 343 0.87 10.61 18.23
N ASP A 344 0.91 9.90 17.09
CA ASP A 344 -0.25 9.16 16.57
C ASP A 344 -0.71 8.08 17.56
N ASN A 345 0.22 7.35 18.17
CA ASN A 345 -0.13 6.36 19.19
C ASN A 345 -0.80 7.00 20.42
N GLU A 346 -0.34 8.16 20.86
CA GLU A 346 -0.96 8.93 21.95
C GLU A 346 -2.33 9.49 21.54
N ARG A 347 -2.41 10.05 20.32
CA ARG A 347 -3.64 10.54 19.69
C ARG A 347 -4.70 9.46 19.65
N ARG A 348 -4.35 8.26 19.17
CA ARG A 348 -5.28 7.13 19.09
C ARG A 348 -5.81 6.74 20.46
N LYS A 349 -4.95 6.63 21.48
CA LYS A 349 -5.38 6.34 22.85
C LYS A 349 -6.34 7.41 23.38
N TYR A 350 -6.07 8.68 23.09
CA TYR A 350 -6.95 9.79 23.45
C TYR A 350 -8.31 9.67 22.74
N VAL A 351 -8.31 9.52 21.42
CA VAL A 351 -9.54 9.39 20.62
C VAL A 351 -10.35 8.17 21.07
N GLU A 352 -9.71 7.02 21.30
CA GLU A 352 -10.37 5.81 21.82
C GLU A 352 -10.98 6.05 23.22
N ALA A 353 -10.30 6.81 24.09
CA ALA A 353 -10.83 7.14 25.42
C ALA A 353 -12.01 8.12 25.36
N GLU A 354 -11.93 9.14 24.51
CA GLU A 354 -13.02 10.10 24.32
C GLU A 354 -14.23 9.45 23.64
N GLN A 355 -14.02 8.59 22.64
CA GLN A 355 -15.09 7.80 22.04
C GLN A 355 -15.82 6.95 23.08
N LYS A 356 -15.11 6.32 24.03
CA LYS A 356 -15.72 5.56 25.12
C LYS A 356 -16.54 6.42 26.08
N LYS A 357 -16.14 7.68 26.32
CA LYS A 357 -16.91 8.61 27.16
C LYS A 357 -18.19 9.08 26.48
N GLN A 358 -18.17 9.19 25.16
CA GLN A 358 -19.30 9.61 24.34
C GLN A 358 -20.24 8.46 23.97
N ALA A 359 -19.79 7.21 24.09
CA ALA A 359 -20.59 6.02 23.82
C ALA A 359 -21.63 5.81 24.93
N THR A 360 -22.91 5.68 24.54
CA THR A 360 -23.96 5.11 25.40
C THR A 360 -23.78 3.59 25.52
N GLU A 361 -24.24 2.99 26.62
CA GLU A 361 -24.17 1.54 26.82
C GLU A 361 -24.79 0.79 25.61
N GLY A 362 -23.98 -0.03 24.93
CA GLY A 362 -24.38 -0.83 23.77
C GLY A 362 -23.84 -0.36 22.41
N ASP A 363 -23.27 0.83 22.31
CA ASP A 363 -22.69 1.35 21.06
C ASP A 363 -21.23 0.89 20.88
N ASP A 364 -21.00 -0.16 20.10
CA ASP A 364 -19.69 -0.36 19.47
C ASP A 364 -19.57 0.66 18.32
N THR A 365 -18.62 1.59 18.42
CA THR A 365 -18.37 2.55 17.34
C THR A 365 -17.97 1.80 16.06
N PHE A 366 -18.44 2.30 14.89
CA PHE A 366 -18.08 1.76 13.57
C PHE A 366 -16.58 1.42 13.49
N ASP A 367 -15.74 2.37 13.92
CA ASP A 367 -14.29 2.24 13.97
C ASP A 367 -13.82 0.98 14.70
N LYS A 368 -14.36 0.72 15.90
CA LYS A 368 -13.92 -0.40 16.75
C LYS A 368 -14.33 -1.75 16.15
N ALA A 369 -15.56 -1.85 15.67
CA ALA A 369 -16.06 -3.08 15.05
C ALA A 369 -15.31 -3.42 13.75
N VAL A 370 -15.15 -2.45 12.84
CA VAL A 370 -14.50 -2.68 11.54
C VAL A 370 -13.01 -2.98 11.72
N ILE A 371 -12.29 -2.17 12.51
CA ILE A 371 -10.86 -2.39 12.75
C ILE A 371 -10.63 -3.72 13.48
N GLY A 372 -11.49 -4.07 14.44
CA GLY A 372 -11.45 -5.37 15.10
C GLY A 372 -11.62 -6.55 14.14
N ALA A 373 -12.55 -6.44 13.18
CA ALA A 373 -12.75 -7.45 12.16
C ALA A 373 -11.54 -7.57 11.22
N ILE A 374 -10.99 -6.45 10.74
CA ILE A 374 -9.77 -6.44 9.91
C ILE A 374 -8.61 -7.09 10.64
N LYS A 375 -8.40 -6.76 11.92
CA LYS A 375 -7.35 -7.36 12.74
C LYS A 375 -7.55 -8.87 12.89
N SER A 376 -8.79 -9.32 13.05
CA SER A 376 -9.13 -10.75 13.14
C SER A 376 -8.89 -11.48 11.81
N GLN A 377 -9.28 -10.88 10.68
CA GLN A 377 -9.02 -11.41 9.33
C GLN A 377 -7.52 -11.51 9.04
N ALA A 378 -6.77 -10.47 9.39
CA ALA A 378 -5.32 -10.41 9.26
C ALA A 378 -4.62 -11.45 10.16
N ALA A 379 -5.10 -11.64 11.40
CA ALA A 379 -4.58 -12.65 12.32
C ALA A 379 -4.72 -14.08 11.78
N LYS A 380 -5.80 -14.40 11.05
CA LYS A 380 -5.96 -15.70 10.34
C LYS A 380 -4.84 -15.94 9.31
N LYS A 381 -4.18 -14.88 8.84
CA LYS A 381 -3.02 -14.91 7.93
C LYS A 381 -1.69 -14.64 8.65
N SER A 382 -1.68 -14.76 9.98
CA SER A 382 -0.51 -14.55 10.85
C SER A 382 0.03 -13.12 10.86
N PHE A 383 -0.81 -12.14 10.52
CA PHE A 383 -0.46 -10.73 10.69
C PHE A 383 -0.77 -10.25 12.12
N THR A 384 0.09 -9.39 12.63
CA THR A 384 -0.04 -8.67 13.90
C THR A 384 0.01 -7.17 13.63
N PHE A 385 -0.44 -6.34 14.56
CA PHE A 385 -0.43 -4.88 14.42
C PHE A 385 0.40 -4.27 15.54
N GLU A 386 1.23 -3.29 15.20
CA GLU A 386 2.02 -2.48 16.12
C GLU A 386 1.29 -1.20 16.51
#